data_AF-A0A8T3N4G8-F1
#
_entry.id   AF-A0A8T3N4G8-F1
#
_cell.length_a   1.000
_cell.length_b   1.000
_cell.length_c   1.000
_cell.angle_alpha   90.00
_cell.angle_beta   90.00
_cell.angle_gamma   90.00
#
_symmetry.space_group_name_H-M   'P 1'
#
loop_
_entity.id
_entity.type
_entity.pdbx_description
1 polymer ?
#
loop_
_entity_poly.entity_id
_entity_poly.type
_entity_poly.pdbx_seq_one_letter_code
_entity_poly.pdbx_strand_id
1 'polypeptide(L)'
;MIVASQRRSSPPSNKRMATLVDRVDLAALIIVQPAVAGLAILGLWTDSAEATRVTQPLFIWGGVLLLMVVFTESIWSFAPRHSQRRRLGLLWTKMLGSAVCTILAFASAYKHLGVLDGGVISHNPATALYFSVTAWTTVGYGDVVASLPARSFAAAQALIGLIYNSALIGLIIYALTNNRGRGTAASSGDHLAEINHDPDEQRALGK
;
A
#
# COMPACT_ATOMS: atom_id res chain seq x y z
N MET A 1 27.32 42.96 -20.84
CA MET A 1 26.57 42.63 -19.61
C MET A 1 25.60 41.50 -19.95
N ILE A 2 25.85 40.28 -19.42
CA ILE A 2 24.89 39.19 -19.11
C ILE A 2 24.17 38.59 -20.35
N VAL A 3 24.25 37.31 -20.73
CA VAL A 3 23.94 36.07 -19.99
C VAL A 3 24.69 34.91 -20.65
N ALA A 4 25.58 34.25 -19.90
CA ALA A 4 26.10 32.94 -20.26
C ALA A 4 25.01 31.88 -20.05
N SER A 5 24.69 31.11 -21.09
CA SER A 5 23.70 30.03 -21.03
C SER A 5 24.23 28.88 -20.15
N GLN A 6 23.76 28.81 -18.90
CA GLN A 6 23.92 27.60 -18.09
C GLN A 6 23.00 26.50 -18.64
N ARG A 7 23.55 25.65 -19.53
CA ARG A 7 23.03 24.29 -19.71
C ARG A 7 23.25 23.55 -18.39
N ARG A 8 22.20 23.42 -17.57
CA ARG A 8 22.17 22.48 -16.45
C ARG A 8 22.22 21.06 -17.01
N SER A 9 23.43 20.52 -17.16
CA SER A 9 23.64 19.08 -17.29
C SER A 9 23.19 18.43 -15.98
N SER A 10 22.02 17.81 -15.98
CA SER A 10 21.56 16.97 -14.88
C SER A 10 22.53 15.77 -14.75
N PRO A 11 23.05 15.47 -13.55
CA PRO A 11 24.08 14.45 -13.38
C PRO A 11 23.51 13.05 -13.68
N PRO A 12 24.23 12.20 -14.44
CA PRO A 12 23.78 10.86 -14.85
C PRO A 12 23.66 9.83 -13.71
N SER A 13 24.09 10.19 -12.49
CA SER A 13 24.10 9.31 -11.31
C SER A 13 22.70 8.87 -10.85
N ASN A 14 21.69 9.74 -10.95
CA ASN A 14 20.35 9.45 -10.40
C ASN A 14 19.59 8.34 -11.13
N LYS A 15 19.89 8.08 -12.40
CA LYS A 15 19.16 7.07 -13.19
C LYS A 15 19.48 5.64 -12.76
N ARG A 16 20.74 5.35 -12.44
CA ARG A 16 21.18 4.02 -11.99
C ARG A 16 20.61 3.67 -10.62
N MET A 17 20.61 4.65 -9.70
CA MET A 17 20.07 4.45 -8.36
C MET A 17 18.54 4.25 -8.40
N ALA A 18 17.82 5.01 -9.22
CA ALA A 18 16.38 4.81 -9.44
C ALA A 18 16.05 3.40 -9.97
N THR A 19 16.82 2.87 -10.92
CA THR A 19 16.61 1.51 -11.47
C THR A 19 16.94 0.40 -10.48
N LEU A 20 17.87 0.63 -9.55
CA LEU A 20 18.28 -0.38 -8.57
C LEU A 20 17.22 -0.54 -7.48
N VAL A 21 16.66 0.58 -6.98
CA VAL A 21 15.55 0.53 -6.02
C VAL A 21 14.27 0.00 -6.67
N ASP A 22 14.04 0.23 -7.97
CA ASP A 22 12.89 -0.38 -8.68
C ASP A 22 12.98 -1.90 -8.75
N ARG A 23 14.19 -2.45 -8.88
CA ARG A 23 14.41 -3.90 -8.82
C ARG A 23 14.17 -4.44 -7.43
N VAL A 24 14.51 -3.69 -6.38
CA VAL A 24 14.22 -4.05 -4.99
C VAL A 24 12.72 -4.02 -4.71
N ASP A 25 12.00 -2.98 -5.14
CA ASP A 25 10.54 -2.90 -4.99
C ASP A 25 9.82 -4.02 -5.75
N LEU A 26 10.29 -4.35 -6.96
CA LEU A 26 9.77 -5.45 -7.76
C LEU A 26 10.09 -6.81 -7.11
N ALA A 27 11.29 -7.00 -6.58
CA ALA A 27 11.65 -8.21 -5.84
C ALA A 27 10.83 -8.36 -4.56
N ALA A 28 10.57 -7.28 -3.82
CA ALA A 28 9.69 -7.29 -2.66
C ALA A 28 8.25 -7.69 -3.04
N LEU A 29 7.73 -7.18 -4.17
CA LEU A 29 6.41 -7.56 -4.68
C LEU A 29 6.35 -9.03 -5.12
N ILE A 30 7.37 -9.52 -5.82
CA ILE A 30 7.37 -10.86 -6.44
C ILE A 30 7.77 -11.96 -5.46
N ILE A 31 8.64 -11.68 -4.48
CA ILE A 31 9.21 -12.71 -3.60
C ILE A 31 8.60 -12.61 -2.21
N VAL A 32 8.56 -11.42 -1.62
CA VAL A 32 8.14 -11.26 -0.23
C VAL A 32 6.63 -11.50 -0.10
N GLN A 33 5.80 -10.86 -0.93
CA GLN A 33 4.34 -10.98 -0.80
C GLN A 33 3.83 -12.43 -0.99
N PRO A 34 4.27 -13.19 -2.01
CA PRO A 34 3.82 -14.57 -2.18
C PRO A 34 4.36 -15.49 -1.09
N ALA A 35 5.58 -15.25 -0.60
CA ALA A 35 6.12 -16.00 0.54
C ALA A 35 5.30 -15.75 1.82
N VAL A 36 4.92 -14.50 2.09
CA VAL A 36 4.04 -14.14 3.21
C VAL A 36 2.68 -14.82 3.06
N ALA A 37 2.06 -14.69 1.89
CA ALA A 37 0.76 -15.29 1.62
C ALA A 37 0.82 -16.81 1.74
N GLY A 38 1.86 -17.44 1.18
CA GLY A 38 2.09 -18.87 1.30
C GLY A 38 2.25 -19.32 2.75
N LEU A 39 3.04 -18.61 3.55
CA LEU A 39 3.21 -18.89 4.98
C LEU A 39 1.88 -18.75 5.75
N ALA A 40 1.10 -17.70 5.46
CA ALA A 40 -0.20 -17.48 6.10
C ALA A 40 -1.23 -18.56 5.71
N ILE A 41 -1.25 -18.96 4.44
CA ILE A 41 -2.11 -20.04 3.94
C ILE A 41 -1.71 -21.39 4.56
N LEU A 42 -0.40 -21.66 4.67
CA LEU A 42 0.10 -22.84 5.35
C LEU A 42 -0.33 -22.85 6.82
N GLY A 43 -0.20 -21.72 7.53
CA GLY A 43 -0.70 -21.59 8.90
C GLY A 43 -2.20 -21.89 9.01
N LEU A 44 -3.00 -21.40 8.06
CA LEU A 44 -4.43 -21.66 7.99
C LEU A 44 -4.78 -23.14 7.74
N TRP A 45 -3.92 -23.88 7.03
CA TRP A 45 -4.11 -25.30 6.71
C TRP A 45 -3.49 -26.28 7.71
N THR A 46 -2.59 -25.83 8.58
CA THR A 46 -1.99 -26.71 9.60
C THR A 46 -2.96 -26.95 10.77
N ASP A 47 -3.25 -28.21 11.06
CA ASP A 47 -4.13 -28.69 12.15
C ASP A 47 -3.37 -29.47 13.25
N SER A 48 -2.04 -29.55 13.17
CA SER A 48 -1.23 -30.41 14.05
C SER A 48 -1.08 -29.83 15.47
N ALA A 49 -1.72 -30.47 16.44
CA ALA A 49 -1.70 -30.13 17.87
C ALA A 49 -0.29 -30.15 18.53
N GLU A 50 0.71 -30.80 17.92
CA GLU A 50 2.09 -30.84 18.44
C GLU A 50 2.98 -29.67 17.98
N ALA A 51 2.69 -29.05 16.84
CA ALA A 51 3.42 -27.85 16.39
C ALA A 51 3.11 -26.64 17.30
N THR A 52 1.92 -26.63 17.89
CA THR A 52 1.28 -25.50 18.56
C THR A 52 2.04 -24.87 19.74
N ARG A 53 2.96 -25.56 20.44
CA ARG A 53 3.65 -24.94 21.62
C ARG A 53 4.86 -24.08 21.27
N VAL A 54 5.64 -24.48 20.27
CA VAL A 54 6.86 -23.76 19.86
C VAL A 54 6.58 -22.89 18.63
N THR A 55 5.67 -23.34 17.78
CA THR A 55 5.37 -22.70 16.50
C THR A 55 4.41 -21.52 16.66
N GLN A 56 3.53 -21.49 17.68
CA GLN A 56 2.62 -20.37 17.98
C GLN A 56 3.33 -19.01 18.16
N PRO A 57 4.31 -18.85 19.08
CA PRO A 57 4.97 -17.57 19.25
C PRO A 57 5.79 -17.19 18.00
N LEU A 58 6.39 -18.16 17.31
CA LEU A 58 7.13 -17.91 16.08
C LEU A 58 6.24 -17.42 14.93
N PHE A 59 5.03 -17.97 14.76
CA PHE A 59 4.07 -17.48 13.77
C PHE A 59 3.51 -16.10 14.13
N ILE A 60 3.22 -15.88 15.40
CA ILE A 60 2.69 -14.63 15.91
C ILE A 60 3.73 -13.51 15.79
N TRP A 61 4.92 -13.70 16.35
CA TRP A 61 5.99 -12.71 16.31
C TRP A 61 6.60 -12.60 14.92
N GLY A 62 6.68 -13.70 14.17
CA GLY A 62 7.09 -13.71 12.77
C GLY A 62 6.12 -12.92 11.90
N GLY A 63 4.80 -13.10 12.08
CA GLY A 63 3.77 -12.32 11.39
C GLY A 63 3.83 -10.83 11.74
N VAL A 64 4.02 -10.48 13.01
CA VAL A 64 4.18 -9.08 13.47
C VAL A 64 5.47 -8.45 12.93
N LEU A 65 6.60 -9.15 12.97
CA LEU A 65 7.88 -8.71 12.42
C LEU A 65 7.76 -8.48 10.91
N LEU A 66 7.16 -9.44 10.20
CA LEU A 66 6.93 -9.39 8.76
C LEU A 66 6.02 -8.21 8.38
N LEU A 67 5.01 -7.94 9.20
CA LEU A 67 4.12 -6.80 9.03
C LEU A 67 4.86 -5.48 9.24
N MET A 68 5.70 -5.38 10.26
CA MET A 68 6.57 -4.22 10.47
C MET A 68 7.51 -4.01 9.28
N VAL A 69 8.11 -5.06 8.75
CA VAL A 69 8.96 -4.99 7.55
C VAL A 69 8.17 -4.49 6.33
N VAL A 70 6.99 -5.06 6.07
CA VAL A 70 6.12 -4.65 4.94
C VAL A 70 5.66 -3.20 5.08
N PHE A 71 5.36 -2.76 6.31
CA PHE A 71 4.93 -1.41 6.61
C PHE A 71 6.07 -0.39 6.48
N THR A 72 7.25 -0.69 7.02
CA THR A 72 8.44 0.16 6.89
C THR A 72 8.88 0.28 5.43
N GLU A 73 8.88 -0.80 4.67
CA GLU A 73 9.14 -0.80 3.23
C GLU A 73 8.13 0.08 2.48
N SER A 74 6.86 0.02 2.86
CA SER A 74 5.81 0.82 2.26
C SER A 74 6.00 2.32 2.52
N ILE A 75 6.29 2.71 3.76
CA ILE A 75 6.57 4.12 4.12
C ILE A 75 7.86 4.63 3.49
N TRP A 76 8.93 3.82 3.53
CA TRP A 76 10.22 4.21 2.96
C TRP A 76 10.14 4.36 1.43
N SER A 77 9.32 3.55 0.76
CA SER A 77 9.08 3.69 -0.67
C SER A 77 8.33 4.99 -1.04
N PHE A 78 7.53 5.51 -0.09
CA PHE A 78 6.73 6.72 -0.24
C PHE A 78 7.55 8.01 -0.03
N ALA A 79 8.43 8.05 0.97
CA ALA A 79 9.14 9.27 1.38
C ALA A 79 10.04 9.95 0.31
N PRO A 80 10.84 9.23 -0.52
CA PRO A 80 11.75 9.86 -1.47
C PRO A 80 11.20 10.07 -2.89
N ARG A 81 9.94 9.67 -3.20
CA ARG A 81 9.50 9.45 -4.60
C ARG A 81 8.33 10.31 -5.10
N HIS A 82 8.29 11.58 -4.74
CA HIS A 82 7.27 12.57 -5.15
C HIS A 82 7.10 12.82 -6.68
N SER A 83 7.82 12.15 -7.61
CA SER A 83 8.00 12.71 -8.98
C SER A 83 7.47 11.90 -10.19
N GLN A 84 7.12 10.61 -10.12
CA GLN A 84 6.80 9.85 -11.36
C GLN A 84 5.47 9.07 -11.39
N ARG A 85 4.57 9.46 -12.30
CA ARG A 85 3.24 8.86 -12.59
C ARG A 85 3.27 7.35 -12.87
N ARG A 86 4.28 6.81 -13.58
CA ARG A 86 4.38 5.36 -13.85
C ARG A 86 4.60 4.52 -12.59
N ARG A 87 5.09 5.14 -11.51
CA ARG A 87 5.38 4.47 -10.23
C ARG A 87 4.16 4.38 -9.31
N LEU A 88 3.13 5.22 -9.52
CA LEU A 88 1.89 5.16 -8.74
C LEU A 88 1.22 3.79 -8.88
N GLY A 89 1.10 3.27 -10.11
CA GLY A 89 0.47 1.96 -10.34
C GLY A 89 1.17 0.82 -9.59
N LEU A 90 2.50 0.81 -9.58
CA LEU A 90 3.27 -0.21 -8.86
C LEU A 90 3.11 -0.09 -7.33
N LEU A 91 3.09 1.14 -6.81
CA LEU A 91 2.82 1.41 -5.40
C LEU A 91 1.42 0.96 -5.00
N TRP A 92 0.42 1.19 -5.86
CA TRP A 92 -0.96 0.75 -5.67
C TRP A 92 -1.08 -0.77 -5.57
N THR A 93 -0.44 -1.51 -6.48
CA THR A 93 -0.43 -2.98 -6.43
C THR A 93 0.31 -3.49 -5.20
N LYS A 94 1.45 -2.87 -4.85
CA LYS A 94 2.21 -3.22 -3.64
C LYS A 94 1.40 -3.00 -2.37
N MET A 95 0.71 -1.86 -2.28
CA MET A 95 -0.20 -1.56 -1.19
C MET A 95 -1.31 -2.62 -1.13
N LEU A 96 -2.11 -2.77 -2.19
CA LEU A 96 -3.24 -3.71 -2.15
C LEU A 96 -2.82 -5.15 -1.80
N GLY A 97 -1.71 -5.64 -2.37
CA GLY A 97 -1.15 -6.95 -2.04
C GLY A 97 -0.74 -7.06 -0.56
N SER A 98 -0.12 -6.02 0.00
CA SER A 98 0.25 -5.98 1.42
C SER A 98 -0.95 -5.99 2.36
N ALA A 99 -2.04 -5.32 2.00
CA ALA A 99 -3.27 -5.31 2.80
C ALA A 99 -3.90 -6.71 2.85
N VAL A 100 -4.00 -7.39 1.69
CA VAL A 100 -4.50 -8.77 1.62
C VAL A 100 -3.62 -9.72 2.43
N CYS A 101 -2.29 -9.62 2.30
CA CYS A 101 -1.36 -10.45 3.08
C CYS A 101 -1.53 -10.23 4.58
N THR A 102 -1.75 -8.97 5.01
CA THR A 102 -1.97 -8.63 6.41
C THR A 102 -3.25 -9.25 6.96
N ILE A 103 -4.35 -9.17 6.20
CA ILE A 103 -5.63 -9.79 6.57
C ILE A 103 -5.47 -11.30 6.73
N LEU A 104 -4.78 -11.96 5.79
CA LEU A 104 -4.53 -13.41 5.84
C LEU A 104 -3.63 -13.79 7.03
N ALA A 105 -2.59 -13.02 7.32
CA ALA A 105 -1.70 -13.26 8.44
C ALA A 105 -2.44 -13.18 9.79
N PHE A 106 -3.28 -12.16 9.97
CA PHE A 106 -4.11 -12.05 11.17
C PHE A 106 -5.19 -13.13 11.22
N ALA A 107 -5.77 -13.53 10.09
CA ALA A 107 -6.73 -14.64 10.03
C ALA A 107 -6.09 -15.95 10.52
N SER A 108 -4.85 -16.24 10.10
CA SER A 108 -4.09 -17.38 10.61
C SER A 108 -3.85 -17.26 12.12
N ALA A 109 -3.47 -16.07 12.62
CA ALA A 109 -3.30 -15.86 14.05
C ALA A 109 -4.60 -16.11 14.85
N TYR A 110 -5.75 -15.64 14.35
CA TYR A 110 -7.05 -15.85 14.98
C TYR A 110 -7.52 -17.30 14.93
N LYS A 111 -7.21 -18.04 13.86
CA LYS A 111 -7.46 -19.49 13.81
C LYS A 111 -6.75 -20.19 14.97
N HIS A 112 -5.51 -19.81 15.27
CA HIS A 112 -4.72 -20.44 16.34
C HIS A 112 -5.05 -19.95 17.74
N LEU A 113 -5.42 -18.68 17.90
CA LEU A 113 -5.78 -18.08 19.19
C LEU A 113 -7.25 -18.35 19.56
N GLY A 114 -8.05 -18.77 18.59
CA GLY A 114 -9.49 -18.97 18.72
C GLY A 114 -10.27 -17.65 18.68
N VAL A 115 -11.44 -17.70 18.06
CA VAL A 115 -12.43 -16.61 18.06
C VAL A 115 -13.72 -17.11 18.71
N LEU A 116 -14.47 -16.20 19.33
CA LEU A 116 -15.75 -16.50 19.96
C LEU A 116 -16.86 -16.28 18.94
N ASP A 117 -17.55 -17.35 18.55
CA ASP A 117 -18.73 -17.32 17.69
C ASP A 117 -19.92 -17.84 18.49
N GLY A 118 -20.91 -16.98 18.76
CA GLY A 118 -22.04 -17.32 19.63
C GLY A 118 -21.64 -17.73 21.06
N GLY A 119 -20.49 -17.28 21.55
CA GLY A 119 -19.95 -17.62 22.87
C GLY A 119 -19.14 -18.92 22.94
N VAL A 120 -19.01 -19.65 21.83
CA VAL A 120 -18.17 -20.85 21.73
C VAL A 120 -16.84 -20.51 21.05
N ILE A 121 -15.74 -21.08 21.54
CA ILE A 121 -14.43 -20.89 20.91
C ILE A 121 -14.37 -21.70 19.61
N SER A 122 -14.44 -21.01 18.49
CA SER A 122 -14.29 -21.54 17.14
C SER A 122 -12.87 -21.35 16.64
N HIS A 123 -12.31 -22.41 16.04
CA HIS A 123 -11.01 -22.41 15.34
C HIS A 123 -11.20 -22.59 13.83
N ASN A 124 -12.42 -22.33 13.34
CA ASN A 124 -12.73 -22.47 11.92
C ASN A 124 -11.98 -21.39 11.11
N PRO A 125 -11.21 -21.77 10.07
CA PRO A 125 -10.48 -20.81 9.24
C PRO A 125 -11.37 -19.78 8.56
N ALA A 126 -12.60 -20.14 8.18
CA ALA A 126 -13.56 -19.21 7.56
C ALA A 126 -14.02 -18.13 8.55
N THR A 127 -14.34 -18.53 9.79
CA THR A 127 -14.74 -17.61 10.87
C THR A 127 -13.57 -16.69 11.26
N ALA A 128 -12.35 -17.21 11.31
CA ALA A 128 -11.15 -16.43 11.59
C ALA A 128 -10.82 -15.41 10.49
N LEU A 129 -10.99 -15.80 9.21
CA LEU A 129 -10.84 -14.88 8.08
C LEU A 129 -11.90 -13.78 8.09
N TYR A 130 -13.15 -14.15 8.33
CA TYR A 130 -14.25 -13.20 8.46
C TYR A 130 -13.98 -12.18 9.57
N PHE A 131 -13.58 -12.64 10.77
CA PHE A 131 -13.21 -11.76 11.88
C PHE A 131 -12.03 -10.83 11.51
N SER A 132 -11.01 -11.35 10.84
CA SER A 132 -9.87 -10.54 10.39
C SER A 132 -10.28 -9.45 9.41
N VAL A 133 -11.17 -9.75 8.45
CA VAL A 133 -11.68 -8.77 7.47
C VAL A 133 -12.50 -7.68 8.16
N THR A 134 -13.41 -8.06 9.07
CA THR A 134 -14.28 -7.11 9.76
C THR A 134 -13.51 -6.25 10.77
N ALA A 135 -12.47 -6.80 11.40
CA ALA A 135 -11.55 -6.04 12.25
C ALA A 135 -10.69 -5.06 11.43
N TRP A 136 -10.12 -5.49 10.30
CA TRP A 136 -9.31 -4.64 9.42
C TRP A 136 -10.10 -3.47 8.83
N THR A 137 -11.34 -3.73 8.41
CA THR A 137 -12.24 -2.70 7.87
C THR A 137 -12.94 -1.88 8.95
N THR A 138 -12.67 -2.17 10.23
CA THR A 138 -13.27 -1.52 11.41
C THR A 138 -14.81 -1.60 11.46
N VAL A 139 -15.40 -2.57 10.75
CA VAL A 139 -16.85 -2.80 10.73
C VAL A 139 -17.32 -3.42 12.03
N GLY A 140 -16.67 -4.52 12.45
CA GLY A 140 -16.91 -5.19 13.74
C GLY A 140 -18.37 -5.46 14.07
N TYR A 141 -19.06 -6.33 13.29
CA TYR A 141 -20.47 -6.66 13.50
C TYR A 141 -20.82 -7.18 14.90
N GLY A 142 -19.84 -7.74 15.62
CA GLY A 142 -20.00 -8.18 17.01
C GLY A 142 -20.60 -9.58 17.18
N ASP A 143 -20.89 -10.26 16.08
CA ASP A 143 -21.28 -11.67 16.00
C ASP A 143 -20.10 -12.60 16.34
N VAL A 144 -18.90 -12.25 15.85
CA VAL A 144 -17.65 -12.92 16.16
C VAL A 144 -16.75 -11.97 16.96
N VAL A 145 -16.24 -12.44 18.10
CA VAL A 145 -15.45 -11.64 19.05
C VAL A 145 -14.09 -12.29 19.31
N ALA A 146 -13.05 -11.49 19.50
CA ALA A 146 -11.74 -12.02 19.90
C ALA A 146 -11.80 -12.70 21.29
N SER A 147 -11.24 -13.92 21.37
CA SER A 147 -10.98 -14.60 22.64
C SER A 147 -10.02 -13.79 23.53
N LEU A 148 -9.94 -14.11 24.82
CA LEU A 148 -9.07 -13.41 25.77
C LEU A 148 -7.62 -13.23 25.28
N PRO A 149 -6.92 -14.25 24.74
CA PRO A 149 -5.57 -14.09 24.18
C PRO A 149 -5.55 -13.38 22.82
N ALA A 150 -6.65 -13.37 22.05
CA ALA A 150 -6.74 -12.73 20.74
C ALA A 150 -7.03 -11.22 20.79
N ARG A 151 -7.45 -10.66 21.93
CA ARG A 151 -7.86 -9.25 22.06
C ARG A 151 -6.73 -8.26 21.77
N SER A 152 -5.51 -8.54 22.24
CA SER A 152 -4.35 -7.69 21.97
C SER A 152 -4.01 -7.67 20.48
N PHE A 153 -4.17 -8.80 19.79
CA PHE A 153 -4.00 -8.91 18.34
C PHE A 153 -5.08 -8.15 17.58
N ALA A 154 -6.35 -8.23 18.01
CA ALA A 154 -7.44 -7.45 17.43
C ALA A 154 -7.18 -5.93 17.57
N ALA A 155 -6.73 -5.48 18.74
CA ALA A 155 -6.37 -4.08 18.95
C ALA A 155 -5.19 -3.65 18.06
N ALA A 156 -4.14 -4.48 17.96
CA ALA A 156 -3.00 -4.21 17.09
C ALA A 156 -3.41 -4.17 15.62
N GLN A 157 -4.23 -5.12 15.17
CA GLN A 157 -4.75 -5.15 13.79
C GLN A 157 -5.54 -3.89 13.47
N ALA A 158 -6.41 -3.44 14.38
CA ALA A 158 -7.19 -2.22 14.19
C ALA A 158 -6.28 -0.98 14.08
N LEU A 159 -5.26 -0.87 14.94
CA LEU A 159 -4.30 0.24 14.89
C LEU A 159 -3.52 0.26 13.58
N ILE A 160 -3.01 -0.89 13.16
CA ILE A 160 -2.28 -1.05 11.89
C ILE A 160 -3.20 -0.69 10.72
N GLY A 161 -4.42 -1.24 10.69
CA GLY A 161 -5.40 -0.97 9.64
C GLY A 161 -5.72 0.51 9.53
N LEU A 162 -5.84 1.23 10.66
CA LEU A 162 -6.08 2.66 10.67
C LEU A 162 -4.92 3.45 10.04
N ILE A 163 -3.68 3.17 10.41
CA ILE A 163 -2.51 3.85 9.86
C ILE A 163 -2.38 3.55 8.36
N TYR A 164 -2.61 2.30 7.98
CA TYR A 164 -2.56 1.84 6.61
C TYR A 164 -3.63 2.52 5.73
N ASN A 165 -4.88 2.50 6.18
CA ASN A 165 -6.00 3.12 5.47
C ASN A 165 -5.80 4.63 5.35
N SER A 166 -5.24 5.28 6.37
CA SER A 166 -4.91 6.72 6.33
C SER A 166 -3.86 7.03 5.25
N ALA A 167 -2.81 6.20 5.13
CA ALA A 167 -1.81 6.33 4.08
C ALA A 167 -2.40 6.09 2.68
N LEU A 168 -3.30 5.10 2.55
CA LEU A 168 -4.01 4.81 1.31
C LEU A 168 -4.86 6.01 0.85
N ILE A 169 -5.62 6.61 1.77
CA ILE A 169 -6.43 7.81 1.50
C ILE A 169 -5.52 8.99 1.09
N GLY A 170 -4.41 9.19 1.79
CA GLY A 170 -3.42 10.21 1.42
C GLY A 170 -2.89 10.03 -0.01
N LEU A 171 -2.61 8.78 -0.41
CA LEU A 171 -2.20 8.45 -1.77
C LEU A 171 -3.30 8.70 -2.80
N ILE A 172 -4.56 8.40 -2.49
CA ILE A 172 -5.71 8.71 -3.35
C ILE A 172 -5.79 10.21 -3.60
N ILE A 173 -5.77 11.00 -2.53
CA ILE A 173 -5.86 12.46 -2.63
C ILE A 173 -4.70 13.01 -3.45
N TYR A 174 -3.48 12.52 -3.23
CA TYR A 174 -2.31 12.88 -4.03
C TYR A 174 -2.47 12.54 -5.52
N ALA A 175 -2.95 11.33 -5.83
CA ALA A 175 -3.18 10.90 -7.21
C ALA A 175 -4.22 11.78 -7.93
N LEU A 176 -5.30 12.14 -7.22
CA LEU A 176 -6.38 12.98 -7.75
C LEU A 176 -5.96 14.43 -7.95
N THR A 177 -5.27 15.03 -6.98
CA THR A 177 -4.83 16.43 -7.03
C THR A 177 -3.74 16.66 -8.08
N ASN A 178 -2.79 15.74 -8.20
CA ASN A 178 -1.73 15.81 -9.22
C ASN A 178 -2.26 15.70 -10.67
N ASN A 179 -3.47 15.17 -10.87
CA ASN A 179 -4.10 15.11 -12.19
C ASN A 179 -4.72 16.45 -12.62
N ARG A 180 -5.14 17.29 -11.68
CA ARG A 180 -5.84 18.56 -11.97
C ARG A 180 -4.91 19.65 -12.53
N GLY A 181 -3.65 19.70 -12.10
CA GLY A 181 -2.69 20.72 -12.55
C GLY A 181 -2.29 20.64 -14.04
N ARG A 182 -2.63 19.56 -14.76
CA ARG A 182 -2.36 19.42 -16.20
C ARG A 182 -3.55 19.81 -17.09
N GLY A 183 -4.78 19.66 -16.61
CA GLY A 183 -5.97 20.01 -17.40
C GLY A 183 -6.11 21.51 -17.63
N THR A 184 -5.75 22.31 -16.62
CA THR A 184 -5.74 23.78 -16.70
C THR A 184 -4.61 24.31 -17.57
N ALA A 185 -3.42 23.70 -17.54
CA ALA A 185 -2.30 24.12 -18.38
C ALA A 185 -2.53 23.82 -19.88
N ALA A 186 -3.21 22.71 -20.21
CA ALA A 186 -3.57 22.40 -21.59
C ALA A 186 -4.66 23.36 -22.13
N SER A 187 -5.67 23.68 -21.32
CA SER A 187 -6.75 24.62 -21.68
C SER A 187 -6.26 26.07 -21.84
N SER A 188 -5.29 26.53 -21.04
CA SER A 188 -4.70 27.87 -21.24
C SER A 188 -3.80 27.96 -22.48
N GLY A 189 -3.19 26.86 -22.91
CA GLY A 189 -2.37 26.83 -24.12
C GLY A 189 -3.20 27.00 -25.40
N ASP A 190 -4.36 26.35 -25.47
CA ASP A 190 -5.29 26.48 -26.61
C ASP A 190 -5.89 27.89 -26.70
N HIS A 191 -6.28 28.49 -25.57
CA HIS A 191 -6.82 29.86 -25.58
C HIS A 191 -5.80 30.92 -26.03
N LEU A 192 -4.51 30.75 -25.72
CA LEU A 192 -3.47 31.67 -26.18
C LEU A 192 -3.08 31.45 -27.65
N ALA A 193 -3.26 30.23 -28.17
CA ALA A 193 -3.08 29.95 -29.59
C ALA A 193 -4.23 30.53 -30.44
N GLU A 194 -5.45 30.58 -29.90
CA GLU A 194 -6.63 31.15 -30.54
C GLU A 194 -6.58 32.69 -30.62
N ILE A 195 -6.07 33.37 -29.57
CA ILE A 195 -5.92 34.84 -29.57
C ILE A 195 -4.84 35.31 -30.57
N ASN A 196 -3.82 34.50 -30.84
CA ASN A 196 -2.70 34.88 -31.72
C ASN A 196 -2.98 34.60 -33.21
N HIS A 197 -4.21 34.17 -33.53
CA HIS A 197 -4.64 33.87 -34.90
C HIS A 197 -5.80 34.77 -35.33
N ASP A 198 -5.76 36.05 -34.95
CA ASP A 198 -6.58 37.07 -35.60
C ASP A 198 -5.93 37.45 -36.95
N PRO A 199 -6.47 36.98 -38.09
CA PRO A 199 -5.90 37.27 -39.41
C PRO A 199 -5.98 38.76 -39.78
N ASP A 200 -6.77 39.55 -39.06
CA ASP A 200 -6.95 40.97 -39.34
C ASP A 200 -5.81 41.83 -38.76
N GLU A 201 -5.15 41.40 -37.68
CA GLU A 201 -4.00 42.12 -37.10
C GLU A 201 -2.72 41.95 -37.94
N GLN A 202 -2.55 40.80 -38.62
CA GLN A 202 -1.44 40.58 -39.54
C GLN A 202 -1.59 41.34 -40.88
N ARG A 203 -2.83 41.67 -41.28
CA ARG A 203 -3.10 42.54 -42.44
C ARG A 203 -2.80 44.02 -42.18
N ALA A 204 -2.82 44.46 -40.93
CA ALA A 204 -2.54 45.86 -40.57
C ALA A 204 -1.02 46.17 -40.49
N LEU A 205 -0.17 45.14 -40.33
CA LEU A 205 1.30 45.31 -40.19
C LEU A 205 2.09 44.87 -41.44
N GLY A 206 1.44 44.27 -42.43
CA GLY A 206 2.04 43.91 -43.71
C GLY A 206 1.79 44.96 -44.80
N LYS A 207 2.83 45.70 -45.16
CA LYS A 207 2.94 46.38 -46.47
C LYS A 207 2.90 45.37 -47.61
#